data_AF-A0A4Q2Z7T8-F1
#
_entry.id   AF-A0A4Q2Z7T8-F1
#
_cell.length_a   1.000
_cell.length_b   1.000
_cell.length_c   1.000
_cell.angle_alpha   90.00
_cell.angle_beta   90.00
_cell.angle_gamma   90.00
#
_symmetry.space_group_name_H-M   'P 1'
#
loop_
_entity.id
_entity.type
_entity.pdbx_description
1 polymer ?
#
loop_
_entity_poly.entity_id
_entity_poly.type
_entity_poly.pdbx_seq_one_letter_code
_entity_poly.pdbx_strand_id
1 'polypeptide(L)'
;MKKLTDLRNRPFLVVNTITRPSRGVNTSKAGWANDRNNWELFENPSVTDRVSAKIMREATIIIDVMSGECVKSRFEVDEAEVVEHYMTKYKPHIAEAM
;
A
#
# COMPACT_ATOMS: atom_id res chain seq x y z
N MET A 1 1.39 -12.65 16.08
CA MET A 1 2.06 -12.28 14.81
C MET A 1 1.97 -13.49 13.87
N LYS A 2 1.28 -13.37 12.73
CA LYS A 2 1.10 -14.49 11.77
C LYS A 2 2.45 -14.94 11.22
N LYS A 3 2.66 -16.24 11.02
CA LYS A 3 3.90 -16.74 10.42
C LYS A 3 3.85 -16.52 8.91
N LEU A 4 5.00 -16.21 8.29
CA LEU A 4 5.10 -16.06 6.82
C LEU A 4 4.70 -17.31 6.04
N THR A 5 4.68 -18.48 6.69
CA THR A 5 4.16 -19.74 6.14
C THR A 5 2.67 -19.67 5.86
N ASP A 6 1.93 -18.88 6.64
CA ASP A 6 0.47 -18.81 6.64
C ASP A 6 -0.03 -17.79 5.60
N LEU A 7 0.87 -16.99 5.01
CA LEU A 7 0.60 -15.94 4.03
C LEU A 7 0.93 -16.39 2.60
N ARG A 8 0.41 -17.56 2.21
CA ARG A 8 0.59 -18.16 0.87
C ARG A 8 -0.72 -18.69 0.33
N ASN A 9 -0.84 -18.74 -1.00
CA ASN A 9 -1.98 -19.30 -1.74
C ASN A 9 -3.30 -18.59 -1.40
N ARG A 10 -3.25 -17.28 -1.14
CA ARG A 10 -4.40 -16.42 -0.89
C ARG A 10 -4.15 -15.05 -1.49
N PRO A 11 -5.18 -14.37 -2.03
CA PRO A 11 -5.01 -13.03 -2.56
C PRO A 11 -4.78 -12.02 -1.43
N PHE A 12 -3.73 -11.22 -1.56
CA PHE A 12 -3.39 -10.12 -0.67
C PHE A 12 -3.37 -8.82 -1.47
N LEU A 13 -4.06 -7.79 -0.96
CA LEU A 13 -3.88 -6.42 -1.40
C LEU A 13 -2.68 -5.83 -0.67
N VAL A 14 -1.69 -5.39 -1.43
CA VAL A 14 -0.48 -4.73 -0.93
C VAL A 14 -0.47 -3.30 -1.44
N VAL A 15 -0.42 -2.34 -0.52
CA VAL A 15 -0.34 -0.90 -0.87
C VAL A 15 0.99 -0.35 -0.39
N ASN A 16 1.74 0.24 -1.33
CA ASN A 16 2.95 0.99 -1.04
C ASN A 16 2.68 2.48 -1.19
N THR A 17 3.06 3.27 -0.20
CA THR A 17 3.01 4.73 -0.29
C THR A 17 4.38 5.25 -0.72
N ILE A 18 4.42 6.01 -1.80
CA ILE A 18 5.63 6.54 -2.41
C ILE A 18 5.51 8.06 -2.46
N THR A 19 6.50 8.77 -1.94
CA THR A 19 6.60 10.22 -2.09
C THR A 19 7.33 10.54 -3.37
N ARG A 20 6.72 11.32 -4.27
CA ARG A 20 7.37 11.78 -5.51
C ARG A 20 7.10 13.27 -5.74
N PRO A 21 7.84 13.93 -6.65
CA PRO A 21 7.57 15.33 -6.96
C PRO A 21 6.14 15.51 -7.49
N SER A 22 5.47 16.55 -7.01
CA SER A 22 4.14 16.93 -7.49
C SER A 22 4.18 17.21 -8.99
N ARG A 23 3.05 16.99 -9.68
CA ARG A 23 2.99 17.20 -11.14
C ARG A 23 3.33 18.66 -11.50
N GLY A 24 4.30 18.83 -12.39
CA GLY A 24 4.73 20.15 -12.88
C GLY A 24 5.86 20.81 -12.10
N VAL A 25 6.35 20.18 -11.02
CA VAL A 25 7.53 20.66 -10.29
C VAL A 25 8.77 20.56 -11.17
N ASN A 26 9.50 21.66 -11.30
CA ASN A 26 10.78 21.68 -12.00
C ASN A 26 11.90 21.12 -11.11
N THR A 27 12.23 19.85 -11.28
CA THR A 27 13.25 19.13 -10.49
C THR A 27 14.69 19.54 -10.82
N SER A 28 14.92 20.38 -11.82
CA SER A 28 16.25 20.94 -12.12
C SER A 28 16.57 22.23 -11.34
N LYS A 29 15.57 22.86 -10.71
CA LYS A 29 15.75 24.11 -9.96
C LYS A 29 16.39 23.85 -8.59
N ALA A 30 17.53 24.45 -8.30
CA ALA A 30 18.16 24.33 -6.98
C ALA A 30 17.17 24.68 -5.84
N GLY A 31 17.10 23.82 -4.82
CA GLY A 31 16.22 23.99 -3.67
C GLY A 31 14.76 23.54 -3.85
N TRP A 32 14.38 22.98 -5.00
CA TRP A 32 12.99 22.50 -5.21
C TRP A 32 12.55 21.48 -4.15
N ALA A 33 13.44 20.59 -3.73
CA ALA A 33 13.13 19.54 -2.76
C ALA A 33 12.86 20.06 -1.33
N ASN A 34 13.25 21.30 -1.03
CA ASN A 34 13.09 21.90 0.30
C ASN A 34 11.67 22.38 0.58
N ASP A 35 10.89 22.63 -0.47
CA ASP A 35 9.48 23.01 -0.34
C ASP A 35 8.64 21.74 -0.25
N ARG A 36 7.93 21.57 0.87
CA ARG A 36 7.05 20.42 1.10
C ARG A 36 5.91 20.36 0.06
N ASN A 37 5.48 21.49 -0.49
CA ASN A 37 4.42 21.53 -1.51
C ASN A 37 4.87 20.93 -2.84
N ASN A 38 6.17 20.77 -3.04
CA ASN A 38 6.72 20.12 -4.23
C ASN A 38 6.68 18.58 -4.15
N TRP A 39 6.20 18.03 -3.04
CA TRP A 39 6.06 16.59 -2.84
C TRP A 39 4.60 16.19 -2.76
N GLU A 40 4.28 15.06 -3.38
CA GLU A 40 2.96 14.46 -3.36
C GLU A 40 3.08 12.97 -3.01
N LEU A 41 2.11 12.47 -2.25
CA LEU A 41 2.02 11.07 -1.85
C LEU A 41 1.23 10.30 -2.90
N PHE A 42 1.82 9.22 -3.38
CA PHE A 42 1.19 8.30 -4.32
C PHE A 42 1.06 6.93 -3.70
N GLU A 43 -0.07 6.30 -3.93
CA GLU A 43 -0.32 4.93 -3.52
C GLU A 43 -0.16 4.03 -4.75
N ASN A 44 0.64 2.98 -4.60
CA ASN A 44 0.87 1.98 -5.62
C ASN A 44 0.28 0.64 -5.13
N PRO A 45 -0.98 0.32 -5.51
CA PRO A 45 -1.62 -0.94 -5.15
C PRO A 45 -1.08 -2.09 -5.99
N SER A 46 -1.01 -3.28 -5.41
CA SER A 46 -0.70 -4.52 -6.10
C SER A 46 -1.45 -5.67 -5.44
N VAL A 47 -1.84 -6.67 -6.22
CA VAL A 47 -2.44 -7.90 -5.70
C VAL A 47 -1.43 -9.03 -5.89
N THR A 48 -1.21 -9.82 -4.84
CA THR A 48 -0.27 -10.95 -4.87
C THR A 48 -0.85 -12.15 -4.13
N ASP A 49 -0.44 -13.35 -4.52
CA ASP A 49 -0.83 -14.62 -3.91
C ASP A 49 0.05 -15.03 -2.71
N ARG A 50 1.15 -14.29 -2.50
CA ARG A 50 2.16 -14.59 -1.49
C ARG A 50 2.81 -13.34 -0.92
N VAL A 51 2.80 -13.24 0.41
CA VAL A 51 3.54 -12.19 1.11
C VAL A 51 4.96 -12.68 1.43
N SER A 52 5.95 -12.13 0.74
CA SER A 52 7.36 -12.38 1.05
C SER A 52 7.87 -11.49 2.19
N ALA A 53 9.02 -11.83 2.79
CA ALA A 53 9.66 -10.97 3.79
C ALA A 53 9.98 -9.57 3.24
N LYS A 54 10.31 -9.48 1.94
CA LYS A 54 10.52 -8.21 1.24
C LYS A 54 9.25 -7.35 1.25
N ILE A 55 8.11 -7.95 0.86
CA ILE A 55 6.80 -7.29 0.86
C ILE A 55 6.40 -6.88 2.28
N MET A 56 6.55 -7.77 3.27
CA MET A 56 6.30 -7.45 4.67
C MET A 56 7.11 -6.25 5.15
N ARG A 57 8.35 -6.09 4.69
CA ARG A 57 9.19 -4.96 5.06
C ARG A 57 8.75 -3.69 4.36
N GLU A 58 8.56 -3.73 3.04
CA GLU A 58 8.38 -2.55 2.19
C GLU A 58 6.96 -1.99 2.24
N ALA A 59 5.94 -2.85 2.32
CA ALA A 59 4.55 -2.44 2.29
C ALA A 59 4.17 -1.44 3.40
N THR A 60 3.34 -0.47 3.04
CA THR A 60 2.61 0.37 3.98
C THR A 60 1.45 -0.41 4.56
N ILE A 61 0.65 -1.04 3.69
CA ILE A 61 -0.52 -1.84 4.07
C ILE A 61 -0.49 -3.20 3.37
N ILE A 62 -0.93 -4.23 4.08
CA ILE A 62 -1.20 -5.56 3.55
C ILE A 62 -2.55 -6.02 4.11
N ILE A 63 -3.48 -6.38 3.24
CA ILE A 63 -4.82 -6.89 3.58
C ILE A 63 -5.01 -8.26 2.95
N ASP A 64 -5.48 -9.24 3.72
CA ASP A 64 -5.97 -10.52 3.19
C ASP A 64 -7.36 -10.29 2.60
N VAL A 65 -7.47 -10.42 1.28
CA VAL A 65 -8.69 -10.09 0.53
C VAL A 65 -9.83 -11.06 0.87
N MET A 66 -9.52 -12.31 1.19
CA MET A 66 -10.53 -13.33 1.45
C MET A 66 -11.10 -13.21 2.86
N SER A 67 -10.24 -12.97 3.85
CA SER A 67 -10.69 -12.83 5.24
C SER A 67 -11.12 -11.41 5.60
N GLY A 68 -10.75 -10.41 4.79
CA GLY A 68 -10.96 -9.00 5.13
C GLY A 68 -10.15 -8.56 6.34
N GLU A 69 -9.00 -9.19 6.60
CA GLU A 69 -8.18 -8.89 7.76
C GLU A 69 -6.99 -8.02 7.38
N CYS A 70 -6.67 -7.03 8.23
CA CYS A 70 -5.43 -6.29 8.13
C CYS A 70 -4.26 -7.21 8.57
N VAL A 71 -3.36 -7.51 7.65
CA VAL A 71 -2.12 -8.26 7.96
C VAL A 71 -1.04 -7.29 8.44
N LYS A 72 -1.05 -6.08 7.91
CA LYS A 72 -0.13 -5.00 8.27
C LYS A 72 -0.75 -3.65 7.95
N SER A 73 -0.65 -2.72 8.89
CA SER A 73 -0.82 -1.29 8.65
C SER A 73 0.34 -0.53 9.31
N ARG A 74 0.82 0.53 8.65
CA ARG A 74 1.76 1.49 9.27
C ARG A 74 1.06 2.74 9.81
N PHE A 75 -0.26 2.84 9.64
CA PHE A 75 -1.05 3.97 10.12
C PHE A 75 -1.50 3.73 11.56
N GLU A 76 -1.51 4.80 12.35
CA GLU A 76 -2.01 4.81 13.73
C GLU A 76 -3.53 5.06 13.75
N VAL A 77 -4.27 4.23 13.03
CA VAL A 77 -5.74 4.26 12.94
C VAL A 77 -6.31 2.86 13.11
N ASP A 78 -7.62 2.75 13.30
CA ASP A 78 -8.26 1.46 13.48
C ASP A 78 -8.10 0.55 12.25
N GLU A 79 -7.76 -0.72 12.48
CA GLU A 79 -7.49 -1.66 11.40
C GLU A 79 -8.74 -1.91 10.53
N ALA A 80 -9.95 -1.85 11.09
CA ALA A 80 -11.17 -2.02 10.33
C ALA A 80 -11.40 -0.83 9.39
N GLU A 81 -11.10 0.39 9.83
CA GLU A 81 -11.16 1.59 8.99
C GLU A 81 -10.17 1.50 7.81
N VAL A 82 -8.95 1.01 8.05
CA VAL A 82 -7.96 0.76 6.98
C VAL A 82 -8.51 -0.25 5.97
N VAL A 83 -9.03 -1.38 6.46
CA VAL A 83 -9.57 -2.42 5.58
C VAL A 83 -10.71 -1.86 4.75
N GLU A 84 -11.69 -1.20 5.37
CA GLU A 84 -12.86 -0.63 4.70
C GLU A 84 -12.45 0.37 3.61
N HIS A 85 -11.56 1.31 3.94
CA HIS A 85 -11.09 2.33 3.01
C HIS A 85 -10.40 1.70 1.79
N TYR A 86 -9.39 0.86 2.02
CA TYR A 86 -8.52 0.36 0.96
C TYR A 86 -9.18 -0.74 0.11
N MET A 87 -10.01 -1.59 0.71
CA MET A 87 -10.81 -2.57 -0.04
C MET A 87 -11.84 -1.87 -0.92
N THR A 88 -12.47 -0.79 -0.45
CA THR A 88 -13.43 -0.02 -1.24
C THR A 88 -12.73 0.73 -2.39
N LYS A 89 -11.64 1.44 -2.08
CA LYS A 89 -10.89 2.23 -3.06
C LYS A 89 -10.30 1.39 -4.19
N TYR A 90 -9.77 0.21 -3.87
CA TYR A 90 -9.09 -0.66 -4.83
C TYR A 90 -9.92 -1.87 -5.27
N LYS A 91 -11.22 -1.90 -4.98
CA LYS A 91 -12.15 -2.95 -5.44
C LYS A 91 -11.99 -3.30 -6.93
N PRO A 92 -11.85 -2.35 -7.88
CA PRO A 92 -11.66 -2.69 -9.28
C PRO A 92 -10.34 -3.46 -9.55
N HIS A 93 -9.26 -3.10 -8.86
CA HIS A 93 -7.95 -3.75 -9.04
C HIS A 93 -7.95 -5.17 -8.47
N ILE A 94 -8.68 -5.38 -7.36
CA ILE A 94 -8.88 -6.71 -6.78
C ILE A 94 -9.68 -7.58 -7.75
N ALA A 95 -10.77 -7.05 -8.32
CA ALA A 95 -11.62 -7.79 -9.24
C ALA A 95 -10.93 -8.18 -10.56
N GLU A 96 -9.99 -7.37 -11.04
CA GLU A 96 -9.21 -7.68 -12.26
C GLU A 96 -8.14 -8.76 -12.02
N ALA A 97 -7.58 -8.82 -10.81
CA ALA A 97 -6.50 -9.73 -10.45
C ALA A 97 -6.96 -11.11 -9.96
N MET A 98 -8.28 -11.29 -9.76
CA MET A 98 -8.92 -12.53 -9.32
C MET A 98 -9.60 -13.24 -10.48
#